data_AF-A0AAU9CRF3-F1
#
_entry.id   AF-A0AAU9CRF3-F1
#
_cell.length_a   1.000
_cell.length_b   1.000
_cell.length_c   1.000
_cell.angle_alpha   90.00
_cell.angle_beta   90.00
_cell.angle_gamma   90.00
#
_symmetry.space_group_name_H-M   'P 1'
#
loop_
_entity.id
_entity.type
_entity.pdbx_description
1 polymer ?
#
loop_
_entity_poly.entity_id
_entity_poly.type
_entity_poly.pdbx_seq_one_letter_code
_entity_poly.pdbx_strand_id
1 'polypeptide(L)'
;MRDLKHVLIAIRRLEMAQQEYEKSGGLVLQAKRIATAYDKLQKILEDFIHYCDEEHREEGIRFLFHIEDWQVQYNHSMNHAPRSVMDTIKLNLFNHSIPYPEEWVQKIQSEFDEPGWHNDTPSW
;
A
#
# COMPACT_ATOMS: atom_id res chain seq x y z
N MET A 1 -9.21 -2.65 16.68
CA MET A 1 -8.63 -3.96 16.28
C MET A 1 -9.14 -4.49 14.93
N ARG A 2 -10.45 -4.53 14.64
CA ARG A 2 -10.96 -5.03 13.33
C ARG A 2 -10.45 -4.21 12.14
N ASP A 3 -10.29 -2.91 12.32
CA ASP A 3 -9.92 -1.98 11.23
C ASP A 3 -8.43 -1.98 10.93
N LEU A 4 -7.57 -2.13 11.95
CA LEU A 4 -6.11 -2.28 11.77
C LEU A 4 -5.75 -3.53 10.94
N LYS A 5 -6.49 -4.63 11.14
CA LYS A 5 -6.32 -5.85 10.35
C LYS A 5 -6.61 -5.62 8.87
N HIS A 6 -7.63 -4.83 8.54
CA HIS A 6 -7.94 -4.50 7.15
C HIS A 6 -6.85 -3.60 6.54
N VAL A 7 -6.33 -2.64 7.31
CA VAL A 7 -5.18 -1.82 6.91
C VAL A 7 -3.98 -2.72 6.59
N LEU A 8 -3.61 -3.63 7.49
CA LEU A 8 -2.51 -4.58 7.30
C LEU A 8 -2.67 -5.46 6.06
N ILE A 9 -3.87 -6.02 5.84
CA ILE A 9 -4.16 -6.83 4.65
C ILE A 9 -4.00 -5.99 3.37
N ALA A 10 -4.43 -4.73 3.40
CA ALA A 10 -4.30 -3.81 2.27
C ALA A 10 -2.84 -3.42 2.01
N ILE A 11 -2.05 -3.15 3.06
CA ILE A 11 -0.60 -2.92 2.96
C ILE A 11 0.08 -4.16 2.37
N ARG A 12 -0.23 -5.37 2.88
CA ARG A 12 0.35 -6.60 2.36
C ARG A 12 0.04 -6.82 0.88
N ARG A 13 -1.18 -6.50 0.46
CA ARG A 13 -1.57 -6.53 -0.95
C ARG A 13 -0.75 -5.56 -1.79
N LEU A 14 -0.47 -4.36 -1.29
CA LEU A 14 0.37 -3.37 -1.95
C LEU A 14 1.82 -3.86 -2.09
N GLU A 15 2.42 -4.37 -1.01
CA GLU A 15 3.77 -4.95 -1.01
C GLU A 15 3.90 -6.06 -2.05
N MET A 16 2.93 -6.99 -2.10
CA MET A 16 2.91 -8.06 -3.10
C MET A 16 2.82 -7.51 -4.52
N ALA A 17 2.05 -6.43 -4.75
CA ALA A 17 1.97 -5.80 -6.07
C ALA A 17 3.30 -5.15 -6.48
N GLN A 18 4.00 -4.50 -5.53
CA GLN A 18 5.31 -3.91 -5.76
C GLN A 18 6.36 -4.98 -6.11
N GLN A 19 6.41 -6.07 -5.33
CA GLN A 19 7.30 -7.20 -5.60
C GLN A 19 7.10 -7.81 -7.00
N GLU A 20 5.85 -8.00 -7.42
CA GLU A 20 5.56 -8.53 -8.76
C GLU A 20 5.93 -7.55 -9.88
N TYR A 21 5.75 -6.25 -9.66
CA TYR A 21 6.21 -5.23 -10.60
C TYR A 21 7.73 -5.27 -10.78
N GLU A 22 8.49 -5.35 -9.68
CA GLU A 22 9.95 -5.48 -9.72
C GLU A 22 10.40 -6.74 -10.48
N LYS A 23 9.84 -7.91 -10.13
CA LYS A 23 10.13 -9.19 -10.79
C LYS A 23 9.82 -9.16 -12.29
N SER A 24 8.76 -8.46 -12.68
CA SER A 24 8.36 -8.33 -14.08
C SER A 24 9.24 -7.40 -14.91
N GLY A 25 10.22 -6.73 -14.28
CA GLY A 25 11.03 -5.70 -14.94
C GLY A 25 10.31 -4.37 -15.13
N GLY A 26 9.12 -4.20 -14.55
CA GLY A 26 8.33 -2.98 -14.61
C GLY A 26 7.23 -3.00 -15.68
N LEU A 27 6.55 -4.13 -15.90
CA LEU A 27 5.45 -4.18 -16.87
C LEU A 27 4.34 -3.18 -16.52
N VAL A 28 3.77 -2.53 -17.54
CA VAL A 28 2.68 -1.55 -17.40
C VAL A 28 1.47 -2.13 -16.65
N LEU A 29 1.12 -3.40 -16.90
CA LEU A 29 0.03 -4.06 -16.17
C LEU A 29 0.31 -4.17 -14.66
N GLN A 30 1.55 -4.44 -14.28
CA GLN A 30 1.92 -4.53 -12.86
C GLN A 30 1.95 -3.14 -12.21
N ALA A 31 2.36 -2.11 -12.93
CA ALA A 31 2.25 -0.72 -12.47
C ALA A 31 0.79 -0.34 -12.16
N LYS A 32 -0.16 -0.73 -13.03
CA LYS A 32 -1.61 -0.55 -12.79
C LYS A 32 -2.11 -1.35 -11.58
N ARG A 33 -1.53 -2.51 -11.30
CA ARG A 33 -1.87 -3.32 -10.11
C ARG A 33 -1.46 -2.60 -8.83
N ILE A 34 -0.30 -1.94 -8.81
CA ILE A 34 0.12 -1.09 -7.68
C ILE A 34 -0.87 0.05 -7.48
N ALA A 35 -1.24 0.78 -8.55
CA ALA A 35 -2.24 1.85 -8.46
C ALA A 35 -3.57 1.37 -7.85
N THR A 36 -4.05 0.21 -8.31
CA THR A 36 -5.28 -0.40 -7.76
C THR A 36 -5.14 -0.80 -6.28
N ALA A 37 -3.94 -1.19 -5.84
CA ALA A 37 -3.69 -1.52 -4.44
C ALA A 37 -3.67 -0.26 -3.57
N TYR A 38 -3.04 0.82 -4.06
CA TYR A 38 -3.06 2.13 -3.41
C TYR A 38 -4.48 2.69 -3.27
N ASP A 39 -5.30 2.67 -4.33
CA ASP A 39 -6.69 3.15 -4.27
C ASP A 39 -7.53 2.40 -3.21
N LYS A 40 -7.24 1.12 -2.98
CA LYS A 40 -7.93 0.31 -1.96
C LYS A 40 -7.42 0.63 -0.57
N LEU A 41 -6.12 0.77 -0.41
CA LEU A 41 -5.51 1.13 0.85
C LEU A 41 -5.97 2.53 1.30
N GLN A 42 -6.03 3.49 0.37
CA GLN A 42 -6.53 4.84 0.63
C GLN A 42 -7.93 4.80 1.24
N LYS A 43 -8.88 4.10 0.62
CA LYS A 43 -10.26 3.98 1.13
C LYS A 43 -10.32 3.36 2.52
N ILE A 44 -9.51 2.32 2.75
CA ILE A 44 -9.44 1.65 4.06
C ILE A 44 -8.85 2.59 5.12
N LEU A 45 -7.83 3.37 4.76
CA LEU A 45 -7.24 4.36 5.65
C LEU A 45 -8.20 5.51 5.95
N GLU A 46 -8.92 6.03 4.95
CA GLU A 46 -9.96 7.05 5.11
C GLU A 46 -11.03 6.60 6.10
N ASP A 47 -11.52 5.35 5.99
CA ASP A 47 -12.45 4.80 6.97
C ASP A 47 -11.78 4.62 8.35
N PHE A 48 -10.55 4.11 8.39
CA PHE A 48 -9.81 3.82 9.62
C PHE A 48 -9.53 5.07 10.48
N ILE A 49 -9.15 6.20 9.86
CA ILE A 49 -8.79 7.43 10.59
C ILE A 49 -9.95 8.01 11.39
N HIS A 50 -11.19 7.68 11.03
CA HIS A 50 -12.40 8.12 11.75
C HIS A 50 -12.62 7.40 13.08
N TYR A 51 -12.09 6.19 13.25
CA TYR A 51 -12.41 5.32 14.40
C TYR A 51 -11.21 4.94 15.26
N CYS A 52 -9.99 5.27 14.83
CA CYS A 52 -8.78 5.01 15.59
C CYS A 52 -8.48 6.10 16.64
N ASP A 53 -7.56 5.76 17.56
CA ASP A 53 -6.97 6.72 18.49
C ASP A 53 -6.13 7.78 17.77
N GLU A 54 -5.72 8.80 18.51
CA GLU A 54 -4.99 9.95 17.97
C GLU A 54 -3.63 9.56 17.38
N GLU A 55 -2.90 8.64 18.02
CA GLU A 55 -1.60 8.18 17.55
C GLU A 55 -1.71 7.53 16.17
N HIS A 56 -2.62 6.57 16.02
CA HIS A 56 -2.84 5.90 14.75
C HIS A 56 -3.48 6.80 13.69
N ARG A 57 -4.25 7.81 14.10
CA ARG A 57 -4.87 8.76 13.17
C ARG A 57 -3.81 9.60 12.46
N GLU A 58 -2.84 10.14 13.20
CA GLU A 58 -1.77 10.95 12.61
C GLU A 58 -0.94 10.14 11.61
N GLU A 59 -0.56 8.91 11.96
CA GLU A 59 0.19 8.03 11.06
C GLU A 59 -0.64 7.57 9.84
N GLY A 60 -1.94 7.30 10.04
CA GLY A 60 -2.86 7.04 8.94
C GLY A 60 -2.96 8.20 7.95
N ILE A 61 -3.02 9.44 8.46
CA ILE A 61 -3.01 10.66 7.62
C ILE A 61 -1.68 10.82 6.88
N ARG A 62 -0.54 10.57 7.52
CA ARG A 62 0.77 10.60 6.84
C ARG A 62 0.84 9.58 5.72
N PHE A 63 0.30 8.38 5.93
CA PHE A 63 0.22 7.39 4.88
C PHE A 63 -0.70 7.87 3.75
N LEU A 64 -1.85 8.47 4.03
CA LEU A 64 -2.71 9.04 2.99
C LEU A 64 -1.94 10.04 2.09
N PHE A 65 -1.16 10.96 2.67
CA PHE A 65 -0.31 11.87 1.88
C PHE A 65 0.73 11.15 1.03
N HIS A 66 1.38 10.11 1.59
CA HIS A 66 2.30 9.27 0.82
C HIS A 66 1.63 8.61 -0.40
N ILE A 67 0.38 8.15 -0.25
CA ILE A 67 -0.41 7.55 -1.34
C ILE A 67 -0.77 8.59 -2.40
N GLU A 68 -1.24 9.76 -1.96
CA GLU A 68 -1.62 10.87 -2.85
C GLU A 68 -0.43 11.33 -3.70
N ASP A 69 0.72 11.52 -3.07
CA ASP A 69 1.98 11.87 -3.74
C ASP A 69 2.38 10.83 -4.80
N TRP A 70 2.23 9.55 -4.47
CA TRP A 70 2.48 8.46 -5.42
C TRP A 70 1.50 8.52 -6.59
N GLN A 71 0.20 8.66 -6.32
CA GLN A 71 -0.84 8.69 -7.35
C GLN A 71 -0.64 9.86 -8.32
N VAL A 72 -0.27 11.05 -7.82
CA VAL A 72 0.02 12.21 -8.66
C VAL A 72 1.18 11.92 -9.61
N GLN A 73 2.30 11.40 -9.09
CA GLN A 73 3.48 11.11 -9.91
C GLN A 73 3.26 9.92 -10.85
N TYR A 74 2.48 8.92 -10.42
CA TYR A 74 2.05 7.79 -11.23
C TYR A 74 1.21 8.26 -12.42
N ASN A 75 0.18 9.07 -12.17
CA ASN A 75 -0.68 9.60 -13.22
C ASN A 75 0.10 10.45 -14.21
N HIS A 76 1.01 11.30 -13.72
CA HIS A 76 1.92 12.05 -14.58
C HIS A 76 2.75 11.11 -15.46
N SER A 77 3.37 10.08 -14.89
CA SER A 77 4.17 9.11 -15.63
C SER A 77 3.33 8.34 -16.66
N MET A 78 2.12 7.90 -16.29
CA MET A 78 1.23 7.12 -17.14
C MET A 78 0.65 7.91 -18.32
N ASN A 79 0.46 9.22 -18.17
CA ASN A 79 0.03 10.09 -19.28
C ASN A 79 1.09 10.17 -20.40
N HIS A 80 2.34 9.87 -20.07
CA HIS A 80 3.47 9.86 -21.01
C HIS A 80 3.98 8.43 -21.30
N ALA A 81 3.27 7.41 -20.81
CA ALA A 81 3.71 6.02 -20.86
C ALA A 81 3.34 5.30 -22.18
N PRO A 82 3.98 4.13 -22.43
CA PRO A 82 3.58 3.24 -23.51
C PRO A 82 2.12 2.75 -23.37
N ARG A 83 1.46 2.47 -24.51
CA ARG A 83 0.04 2.09 -24.53
C ARG A 83 -0.21 0.59 -24.35
N SER A 84 0.80 -0.25 -24.55
CA SER A 84 0.66 -1.71 -24.45
C SER A 84 0.89 -2.22 -23.04
N VAL A 85 0.14 -3.26 -22.66
CA VAL A 85 0.28 -3.94 -21.36
C VAL A 85 1.54 -4.79 -21.25
N MET A 86 2.14 -5.13 -22.40
CA MET A 86 3.38 -5.90 -22.49
C MET A 86 4.63 -5.01 -22.44
N ASP A 87 4.45 -3.69 -22.53
CA ASP A 87 5.56 -2.75 -22.45
C ASP A 87 5.99 -2.57 -21.00
N THR A 88 7.23 -2.14 -20.82
CA THR A 88 7.77 -1.79 -19.51
C THR A 88 7.78 -0.28 -19.32
N ILE A 89 7.56 0.14 -18.08
CA ILE A 89 7.75 1.50 -17.62
C ILE A 89 8.60 1.46 -16.36
N LYS A 90 9.57 2.37 -16.26
CA LYS A 90 10.32 2.59 -15.01
C LYS A 90 9.73 3.82 -14.33
N LEU A 91 8.90 3.55 -13.34
CA LEU A 91 8.37 4.54 -12.42
C LEU A 91 9.50 5.07 -11.53
N ASN A 92 9.90 6.33 -11.72
CA ASN A 92 10.74 7.07 -10.78
C ASN A 92 9.82 7.97 -9.96
N LEU A 93 9.30 7.42 -8.87
CA LEU A 93 8.27 8.06 -8.03
C LEU A 93 8.85 8.41 -6.66
N PHE A 94 8.08 9.16 -5.89
CA PHE A 94 8.43 9.64 -4.55
C PHE A 94 9.46 10.77 -4.49
N ASN A 95 9.69 11.48 -5.60
CA ASN A 95 10.53 12.65 -5.54
C ASN A 95 9.83 13.76 -4.73
N HIS A 96 10.47 14.23 -3.66
CA HIS A 96 9.92 15.20 -2.71
C HIS A 96 8.62 14.79 -2.01
N SER A 97 8.36 13.47 -1.90
CA SER A 97 7.13 12.96 -1.27
C SER A 97 7.28 12.77 0.23
N ILE A 98 6.13 12.70 0.91
CA ILE A 98 6.09 12.22 2.28
C ILE A 98 6.62 10.78 2.34
N PRO A 99 7.55 10.47 3.25
CA PRO A 99 8.08 9.13 3.43
C PRO A 99 6.98 8.11 3.74
N TYR A 100 7.19 6.88 3.31
CA TYR A 100 6.39 5.75 3.77
C TYR A 100 6.51 5.63 5.30
N PRO A 101 5.40 5.50 6.05
CA PRO A 101 5.43 5.45 7.52
C PRO A 101 5.87 4.06 8.01
N GLU A 102 7.12 3.70 7.74
CA GLU A 102 7.67 2.36 7.94
C GLU A 102 7.57 1.89 9.40
N GLU A 103 7.94 2.76 10.35
CA GLU A 103 7.91 2.46 11.79
C GLU A 103 6.49 2.14 12.26
N TRP A 104 5.50 2.91 11.79
CA TRP A 104 4.09 2.65 12.10
C TRP A 104 3.65 1.31 11.54
N VAL A 105 3.98 1.01 10.29
CA VAL A 105 3.63 -0.26 9.65
C VAL A 105 4.25 -1.46 10.38
N GLN A 106 5.51 -1.36 10.78
CA GLN A 106 6.18 -2.42 11.55
C GLN A 106 5.53 -2.60 12.93
N LYS A 107 5.18 -1.50 13.60
CA LYS A 107 4.48 -1.53 14.89
C LYS A 107 3.15 -2.28 14.76
N ILE A 108 2.29 -1.88 13.81
CA ILE A 108 1.00 -2.53 13.62
C ILE A 108 1.14 -3.99 13.18
N GLN A 109 2.20 -4.37 12.45
CA GLN A 109 2.48 -5.78 12.13
C GLN A 109 2.82 -6.58 13.37
N SER A 110 3.70 -6.05 14.23
CA SER A 110 4.13 -6.72 15.46
C SER A 110 2.99 -6.99 16.44
N GLU A 111 1.99 -6.10 16.49
CA GLU A 111 0.79 -6.27 17.31
C GLU A 111 -0.10 -7.44 16.84
N PHE A 112 0.06 -7.89 15.59
CA PHE A 112 -0.70 -8.99 15.00
C PHE A 112 0.09 -10.30 14.90
N ASP A 113 1.43 -10.24 14.98
CA ASP A 113 2.33 -11.39 14.97
C ASP A 113 2.54 -12.00 16.38
N GLU A 114 1.87 -11.50 17.42
CA GLU A 114 1.93 -12.12 18.76
C GLU A 114 1.42 -13.59 18.74
N PRO A 115 1.98 -14.50 19.56
CA PRO A 115 1.84 -15.97 19.43
C PRO A 115 0.45 -16.55 19.77
N GLY A 116 -0.62 -15.74 19.73
CA GLY A 116 -1.99 -16.13 20.06
C GLY A 116 -2.92 -16.31 18.86
N TRP A 117 -2.52 -15.93 17.64
CA TRP A 117 -3.41 -15.96 16.46
C TRP A 117 -3.26 -17.18 15.55
N HIS A 118 -2.23 -18.01 15.74
CA HIS A 118 -2.06 -19.27 15.03
C HIS A 118 -2.65 -20.44 15.82
N ASN A 119 -3.96 -20.45 16.08
CA ASN A 119 -4.60 -21.63 16.68
C ASN A 119 -5.97 -21.98 16.09
N ASP A 120 -6.34 -21.47 14.91
CA ASP A 120 -7.56 -21.90 14.22
C ASP A 120 -7.41 -21.91 12.70
N THR A 121 -6.38 -22.59 12.18
CA THR A 121 -6.48 -23.18 10.84
C THR A 121 -6.95 -24.62 11.00
N PRO A 122 -8.17 -24.98 10.54
CA PRO A 122 -8.58 -26.37 10.45
C PRO A 122 -7.60 -27.10 9.54
N SER A 123 -6.99 -28.18 10.03
CA SER A 123 -6.27 -29.11 9.18
C SER A 123 -7.30 -29.88 8.34
N TRP A 124 -7.46 -29.48 7.09
CA TRP A 124 -7.94 -30.34 6.02
C TRP A 124 -7.17 -30.03 4.74
#